data_AF-A0A0F8DWI3-F1
#
_entry.id   AF-A0A0F8DWI3-F1
#
_cell.length_a   1.000
_cell.length_b   1.000
_cell.length_c   1.000
_cell.angle_alpha   90.00
_cell.angle_beta   90.00
_cell.angle_gamma   90.00
#
_symmetry.space_group_name_H-M   'P 1'
#
loop_
_entity.id
_entity.type
_entity.pdbx_description
1 polymer ?
#
loop_
_entity_poly.entity_id
_entity_poly.type
_entity_poly.pdbx_seq_one_letter_code
_entity_poly.pdbx_strand_id
1 'polypeptide(L)' 'MGDAEKKAGYPIHSHDVVIVGAGLTGLRAAIETVNRGLDTAIISRVHPLPPPFRSSSRWDKYSPWWGQVQGLP' A
#
# COMPACT_ATOMS: atom_id res chain seq x y z
N MET A 1 -29.31 2.69 12.69
CA MET A 1 -28.20 3.54 13.17
C MET A 1 -27.24 3.78 12.00
N GLY A 2 -27.77 4.40 10.95
CA GLY A 2 -27.03 4.71 9.72
C GLY A 2 -27.08 6.21 9.49
N ASP A 3 -26.20 6.68 8.61
CA ASP A 3 -26.36 7.96 7.89
C ASP A 3 -25.78 9.23 8.53
N ALA A 4 -24.75 9.12 9.38
CA ALA A 4 -23.89 10.27 9.65
C ALA A 4 -22.80 10.42 8.57
N GLU A 5 -23.12 11.26 7.59
CA GLU A 5 -22.17 12.22 7.01
C GLU A 5 -21.28 11.77 5.84
N LYS A 6 -21.88 11.53 4.66
CA LYS A 6 -21.15 11.75 3.39
C LYS A 6 -21.08 13.24 3.07
N LYS A 7 -20.09 13.99 3.61
CA LYS A 7 -19.95 15.45 3.33
C LYS A 7 -18.76 15.87 2.48
N ALA A 8 -17.92 14.94 2.06
CA ALA A 8 -16.97 15.15 0.98
C ALA A 8 -16.99 13.88 0.13
N GLY A 9 -16.64 13.94 -1.16
CA GLY A 9 -16.77 12.81 -2.11
C GLY A 9 -15.89 11.58 -1.82
N TYR A 10 -15.58 11.28 -0.56
CA TYR A 10 -14.74 10.18 -0.08
C TYR A 10 -15.53 9.37 0.96
N PRO A 11 -15.36 8.03 1.02
CA PRO A 11 -15.95 7.23 2.06
C PRO A 11 -15.40 7.65 3.43
N ILE A 12 -16.29 7.94 4.39
CA ILE A 12 -15.90 8.19 5.78
C ILE A 12 -15.70 6.83 6.45
N HIS A 13 -14.49 6.57 6.92
CA HIS A 13 -14.15 5.41 7.73
C HIS A 13 -14.20 5.81 9.21
N SER A 14 -15.03 5.12 9.99
CA SER A 14 -15.12 5.31 11.44
C SER A 14 -14.19 4.30 12.12
N HIS A 15 -13.19 4.80 12.84
CA HIS A 15 -12.27 4.01 13.66
C HIS A 15 -12.21 4.64 15.05
N ASP A 16 -12.02 3.83 16.09
CA ASP A 16 -11.90 4.32 17.47
C ASP A 16 -10.58 5.07 17.69
N VAL A 17 -9.53 4.61 17.02
CA VAL A 17 -8.19 5.20 17.10
C VAL A 17 -7.58 5.32 15.70
N VAL A 18 -7.04 6.50 15.40
CA VAL A 18 -6.30 6.75 14.16
C VAL A 18 -4.88 7.17 14.50
N ILE A 19 -3.88 6.42 13.99
CA ILE A 19 -2.45 6.66 14.18
C ILE A 19 -1.86 7.19 12.88
N VAL A 20 -1.23 8.37 12.94
CA VAL A 20 -0.53 8.98 11.80
C VAL A 20 0.96 8.69 11.90
N GLY A 21 1.47 7.90 10.95
CA GLY A 21 2.86 7.50 10.83
C GLY A 21 3.13 6.06 11.32
N ALA A 22 3.48 5.17 10.39
CA ALA A 22 3.89 3.80 10.69
C ALA A 22 5.39 3.68 11.01
N GLY A 23 5.89 4.55 11.89
CA GLY A 23 7.23 4.41 12.48
C GLY A 23 7.24 3.39 13.64
N LEU A 24 8.39 3.22 14.29
CA LEU A 24 8.52 2.30 15.44
C LEU A 24 7.56 2.65 16.60
N THR A 25 7.41 3.94 16.89
CA THR A 25 6.52 4.44 17.94
C THR A 25 5.05 4.29 17.56
N GLY A 26 4.68 4.60 16.31
CA GLY A 26 3.32 4.45 15.80
C GLY A 26 2.85 3.01 15.76
N LEU A 27 3.73 2.08 15.34
CA LEU A 27 3.43 0.64 15.37
C LEU A 27 3.32 0.12 16.80
N ARG A 28 4.14 0.61 17.74
CA ARG A 28 4.02 0.21 19.15
C ARG A 28 2.69 0.66 19.76
N ALA A 29 2.25 1.87 19.46
CA ALA A 29 0.95 2.38 19.87
C ALA A 29 -0.20 1.57 19.24
N ALA A 30 -0.05 1.13 17.98
CA ALA A 30 -1.03 0.29 17.32
C ALA A 30 -1.18 -1.09 18.00
N ILE A 31 -0.07 -1.73 18.38
CA ILE A 31 -0.11 -3.01 19.09
C ILE A 31 -0.85 -2.88 20.43
N GLU A 32 -0.57 -1.82 21.18
CA GLU A 32 -1.23 -1.61 22.47
C GLU A 32 -2.74 -1.35 22.32
N THR A 33 -3.14 -0.60 21.30
CA THR A 33 -4.54 -0.24 21.06
C THR A 33 -5.36 -1.43 20.53
N VAL A 34 -4.77 -2.26 19.66
CA VAL A 34 -5.37 -3.54 19.23
C VAL A 34 -5.48 -4.52 20.41
N ASN A 35 -4.47 -4.60 21.28
CA ASN A 35 -4.53 -5.47 22.47
C ASN A 35 -5.64 -5.06 23.45
N ARG A 36 -6.07 -3.80 23.41
CA ARG A 36 -7.22 -3.29 24.17
C ARG A 36 -8.56 -3.53 23.46
N GLY A 37 -8.56 -4.15 22.28
CA GLY A 37 -9.74 -4.49 21.50
C GLY A 37 -10.37 -3.33 20.73
N LEU A 38 -9.62 -2.25 20.50
CA LEU A 38 -10.09 -1.07 19.77
C LEU A 38 -9.91 -1.22 18.26
N ASP A 39 -10.80 -0.64 17.46
CA ASP A 39 -10.63 -0.55 16.02
C ASP A 39 -9.62 0.55 15.68
N THR A 40 -8.46 0.15 15.17
CA THR A 40 -7.30 1.02 14.98
C THR A 40 -6.90 1.11 13.52
N ALA A 41 -6.88 2.32 12.97
CA ALA A 41 -6.33 2.60 11.64
C ALA A 41 -4.96 3.25 11.73
N ILE A 42 -4.02 2.81 10.88
CA ILE A 42 -2.70 3.42 10.75
C ILE A 42 -2.56 3.99 9.35
N ILE A 43 -2.19 5.27 9.26
CA ILE A 43 -1.95 5.96 8.00
C ILE A 43 -0.47 6.29 7.89
N SER A 44 0.20 5.80 6.87
CA SER A 44 1.61 6.10 6.60
C SER A 44 1.81 6.70 5.21
N ARG A 45 2.70 7.68 5.11
CA ARG A 45 3.17 8.19 3.83
C ARG A 45 4.28 7.26 3.35
N VAL A 46 3.94 6.36 2.43
CA VAL A 46 4.93 5.51 1.75
C VAL A 46 5.46 6.27 0.54
N HIS A 47 6.77 6.48 0.48
CA HIS A 47 7.40 6.93 -0.75
C HIS A 47 7.46 5.75 -1.73
N PRO A 48 6.88 5.85 -2.93
CA PRO A 48 6.97 4.79 -3.92
C PRO A 48 8.44 4.66 -4.33
N LEU A 49 9.07 3.56 -3.95
CA LEU A 49 10.39 3.25 -4.45
C LEU A 49 10.24 2.88 -5.93
N PRO A 50 11.00 3.50 -6.85
CA PRO A 50 11.06 3.00 -8.21
C PRO A 50 11.49 1.52 -8.16
N PRO A 51 10.99 0.67 -9.07
CA PRO A 51 11.40 -0.72 -9.13
C PRO A 51 12.93 -0.79 -9.17
N PRO A 52 13.56 -1.78 -8.52
CA PRO A 52 15.01 -1.89 -8.49
C PRO A 52 15.53 -1.85 -9.93
N PHE A 53 16.34 -0.84 -10.23
CA PHE A 53 17.03 -0.72 -11.51
C PHE A 53 17.93 -1.93 -11.68
N ARG A 54 17.45 -2.95 -12.38
CA ARG A 54 18.23 -4.13 -12.74
C ARG A 54 19.22 -3.71 -13.82
N SER A 55 20.48 -3.58 -13.42
CA SER A 55 21.63 -3.44 -14.32
C SER A 55 21.55 -4.47 -15.45
N SER A 56 21.36 -3.96 -16.66
CA SER A 56 21.41 -4.64 -17.94
C SER A 56 22.80 -5.24 -18.19
N SER A 57 23.05 -6.51 -17.87
CA SER A 57 24.16 -7.30 -18.44
C SER A 57 24.08 -8.80 -18.12
N ARG A 58 22.89 -9.40 -18.08
CA ARG A 58 22.78 -10.87 -17.92
C ARG A 58 21.53 -11.56 -18.47
N TRP A 59 20.55 -10.83 -19.01
CA TRP A 59 19.26 -11.43 -19.42
C TRP A 59 19.10 -11.63 -20.93
N ASP A 60 20.12 -11.31 -21.74
CA ASP A 60 20.09 -11.49 -23.20
C ASP A 60 20.35 -12.92 -23.70
N LYS A 61 20.56 -13.90 -22.82
CA LYS A 61 20.95 -15.27 -23.22
C LYS A 61 19.89 -16.35 -23.04
N TYR A 62 18.69 -16.01 -22.55
CA TYR A 62 17.66 -17.01 -22.22
C TYR A 62 16.26 -16.75 -22.79
N SER A 63 16.09 -15.88 -23.81
CA SER A 63 14.82 -15.82 -24.54
C SER A 63 14.96 -16.29 -25.98
N PRO A 64 14.57 -17.54 -26.29
CA PRO A 64 14.36 -17.99 -27.67
C PRO A 64 13.01 -17.51 -28.25
N TRP A 65 12.25 -16.68 -27.52
CA TRP A 65 10.81 -16.46 -27.79
C TRP A 65 10.40 -15.00 -28.05
N TRP A 66 11.34 -14.06 -28.14
CA TRP A 66 11.05 -12.67 -28.57
C TRP A 66 11.22 -12.44 -30.08
N GLY A 67 11.49 -13.48 -30.86
CA GLY A 67 11.48 -13.44 -32.34
C GLY A 67 10.08 -13.52 -32.96
N GLN A 68 9.02 -13.55 -32.15
CA GLN A 68 7.64 -13.70 -32.63
C GLN A 68 6.73 -12.65 -31.97
N VAL A 69 7.15 -11.39 -32.04
CA VAL A 69 6.22 -10.25 -31.96
C VAL A 69 5.32 -10.36 -33.19
N GLN A 70 4.17 -10.99 -32.98
CA GLN A 70 2.85 -10.47 -33.32
C GLN A 70 2.89 -9.48 -34.51
N GLY A 71 2.58 -9.89 -35.74
CA GLY A 71 1.24 -10.36 -36.07
C GLY A 71 0.21 -9.26 -35.78
N LEU A 72 0.44 -8.06 -36.30
CA LEU A 72 -0.57 -7.00 -36.39
C LEU A 72 -1.02 -6.93 -37.86
N PRO A 73 -2.32 -6.69 -38.13
CA PRO A 73 -2.97 -6.93 -39.42
C PRO A 73 -2.35 -6.17 -40.60
#